data_AF-A0A151IGN4-F1
#
_entry.id   AF-A0A151IGN4-F1
#
_cell.length_a   1.000
_cell.length_b   1.000
_cell.length_c   1.000
_cell.angle_alpha   90.00
_cell.angle_beta   90.00
_cell.angle_gamma   90.00
#
_symmetry.space_group_name_H-M   'P 1'
#
loop_
_entity.id
_entity.type
_entity.pdbx_description
1 polymer ?
#
loop_
_entity_poly.entity_id
_entity_poly.type
_entity_poly.pdbx_seq_one_letter_code
_entity_poly.pdbx_strand_id
1 'polypeptide(L)'
;MGGCAAPYYNNSAVKDYAMKRFPRNSERRDGWLKNVNREDWVPTNNSLLCEVHFAPEMWQQRANGKKKLKSDAIPTIFGFFIKKQNKSIEKMDNNTQIIEFINDSRNDNVQNKEQVRNNIIQLLYKESKF
;
A
#
# COMPACT_ATOMS: atom_id res chain seq x y z
N MET A 1 -16.19 -29.27 4.35
CA MET A 1 -16.09 -27.80 4.49
C MET A 1 -14.66 -27.37 4.19
N GLY A 2 -14.43 -26.34 3.38
CA GLY A 2 -13.08 -25.86 3.04
C GLY A 2 -12.44 -25.05 4.18
N GLY A 3 -11.11 -25.11 4.28
CA GLY A 3 -10.32 -24.27 5.19
C GLY A 3 -10.02 -22.88 4.63
N CYS A 4 -9.31 -22.07 5.42
CA CYS A 4 -8.79 -20.78 4.97
C CYS A 4 -7.80 -20.97 3.82
N ALA A 5 -7.90 -20.10 2.81
CA ALA A 5 -7.01 -20.07 1.66
C ALA A 5 -5.67 -19.38 1.94
N ALA A 6 -5.57 -18.62 3.04
CA ALA A 6 -4.35 -17.95 3.43
C ALA A 6 -3.27 -18.97 3.84
N PRO A 7 -2.01 -18.82 3.36
CA PRO A 7 -0.95 -19.76 3.69
C PRO A 7 -0.64 -19.74 5.19
N TYR A 8 -0.38 -20.91 5.76
CA TYR A 8 -0.16 -21.16 7.19
C TYR A 8 -1.36 -20.90 8.13
N TYR A 9 -2.55 -20.55 7.60
CA TYR A 9 -3.78 -20.46 8.39
C TYR A 9 -4.61 -21.73 8.23
N ASN A 10 -4.78 -22.49 9.32
CA ASN A 10 -5.60 -23.71 9.35
C ASN A 10 -7.00 -23.49 9.93
N ASN A 11 -7.49 -22.24 9.91
CA ASN A 11 -8.81 -21.83 10.39
C ASN A 11 -9.91 -22.34 9.46
N SER A 12 -11.06 -22.69 10.04
CA SER A 12 -12.20 -23.22 9.30
C SER A 12 -13.50 -22.98 10.08
N ALA A 13 -14.64 -23.20 9.42
CA ALA A 13 -15.95 -23.12 10.08
C ALA A 13 -16.12 -24.17 11.19
N VAL A 14 -15.38 -25.30 11.14
CA VAL A 14 -15.39 -26.34 12.20
C VAL A 14 -14.70 -25.85 13.47
N LYS A 15 -13.80 -24.86 13.34
CA LYS A 15 -13.11 -24.19 14.44
C LYS A 15 -13.80 -22.86 14.81
N ASP A 16 -15.08 -22.72 14.51
CA ASP A 16 -15.92 -21.55 14.80
C ASP A 16 -15.47 -20.22 14.19
N TYR A 17 -14.64 -20.26 13.14
CA TYR A 17 -14.30 -19.04 12.39
C TYR A 17 -15.36 -18.70 11.36
N ALA A 18 -15.76 -17.43 11.29
CA ALA A 18 -16.56 -16.97 10.17
C ALA A 18 -15.75 -17.01 8.87
N MET A 19 -16.24 -17.78 7.89
CA MET A 19 -15.59 -17.96 6.60
C MET A 19 -16.24 -17.08 5.53
N LYS A 20 -15.42 -16.37 4.74
CA LYS A 20 -15.85 -15.49 3.66
C LYS A 20 -15.30 -15.94 2.33
N ARG A 21 -16.22 -16.16 1.39
CA ARG A 21 -15.88 -16.53 0.02
C ARG A 21 -15.28 -15.34 -0.71
N PHE A 22 -14.35 -15.64 -1.60
CA PHE A 22 -13.82 -14.65 -2.52
C PHE A 22 -14.96 -13.98 -3.31
N PRO A 23 -14.87 -12.66 -3.56
CA PRO A 23 -15.83 -11.95 -4.40
C PRO A 23 -15.97 -12.57 -5.79
N ARG A 24 -17.17 -12.44 -6.36
CA ARG A 24 -17.43 -12.76 -7.77
C ARG A 24 -16.99 -11.63 -8.71
N ASN A 25 -17.02 -10.39 -8.23
CA ASN A 25 -16.49 -9.24 -8.95
C ASN A 25 -14.96 -9.41 -9.11
N SER A 26 -14.48 -9.34 -10.36
CA SER A 26 -13.09 -9.61 -10.73
C SER A 26 -12.11 -8.66 -10.06
N GLU A 27 -12.33 -7.35 -10.17
CA GLU A 27 -11.45 -6.33 -9.58
C GLU A 27 -11.25 -6.53 -8.07
N ARG A 28 -12.34 -6.78 -7.36
CA ARG A 28 -12.29 -7.02 -5.91
C ARG A 28 -11.67 -8.37 -5.58
N ARG A 29 -11.88 -9.39 -6.41
CA ARG A 29 -11.24 -10.69 -6.30
C ARG A 29 -9.73 -10.57 -6.49
N ASP A 30 -9.28 -9.76 -7.44
CA ASP A 30 -7.87 -9.48 -7.71
C ASP A 30 -7.23 -8.75 -6.52
N GLY A 31 -7.94 -7.80 -5.91
CA GLY A 31 -7.50 -7.17 -4.67
C GLY A 31 -7.31 -8.17 -3.52
N TRP A 32 -8.21 -9.13 -3.36
CA TRP A 32 -8.05 -10.20 -2.36
C TRP A 32 -6.87 -11.12 -2.69
N LEU A 33 -6.68 -11.45 -3.97
CA LEU A 33 -5.58 -12.28 -4.44
C LEU A 33 -4.21 -11.68 -4.17
N LYS A 34 -4.05 -10.40 -4.51
CA LYS A 34 -2.82 -9.64 -4.27
C LYS A 34 -2.42 -9.67 -2.80
N ASN A 35 -3.39 -9.60 -1.89
CA ASN A 35 -3.12 -9.61 -0.45
C ASN A 35 -2.84 -11.01 0.12
N VAL A 36 -3.46 -12.05 -0.42
CA VAL A 36 -3.12 -13.44 -0.04
C VAL A 36 -1.68 -13.77 -0.45
N ASN A 37 -1.21 -13.20 -1.56
CA ASN A 37 0.17 -13.28 -2.04
C ASN A 37 0.75 -14.70 -1.99
N ARG A 38 -0.01 -15.67 -2.51
CA ARG A 38 0.39 -17.08 -2.60
C ARG A 38 0.84 -17.38 -4.03
N GLU A 39 2.11 -17.75 -4.17
CA GLU A 39 2.70 -18.20 -5.44
C GLU A 39 2.09 -19.55 -5.88
N ASP A 40 2.02 -19.76 -7.19
CA ASP A 40 1.54 -20.99 -7.85
C ASP A 40 0.14 -21.47 -7.42
N TRP A 41 -0.72 -20.56 -6.98
CA TRP A 41 -2.06 -20.88 -6.53
C TRP A 41 -3.12 -20.01 -7.18
N VAL A 42 -4.14 -20.68 -7.75
CA VAL A 42 -5.32 -20.03 -8.30
C VAL A 42 -6.51 -20.28 -7.37
N PRO A 43 -7.17 -19.23 -6.87
CA PRO A 43 -8.38 -19.40 -6.07
C PRO A 43 -9.47 -20.01 -6.94
N THR A 44 -10.25 -20.91 -6.37
CA THR A 44 -11.49 -21.39 -6.99
C THR A 44 -12.65 -20.49 -6.59
N ASN A 45 -13.84 -20.75 -7.13
CA ASN A 45 -15.07 -20.13 -6.62
C ASN A 45 -15.39 -20.54 -5.18
N ASN A 46 -14.75 -21.60 -4.67
CA ASN A 46 -14.91 -22.13 -3.32
C ASN A 46 -13.80 -21.72 -2.36
N SER A 47 -12.84 -20.89 -2.79
CA SER A 47 -11.83 -20.34 -1.89
C SER A 47 -12.45 -19.43 -0.84
N LEU A 48 -11.99 -19.56 0.41
CA LEU A 48 -12.49 -18.87 1.59
C LEU A 48 -11.35 -18.18 2.34
N LEU A 49 -11.60 -17.04 2.96
CA LEU A 49 -10.76 -16.44 4.00
C LEU A 49 -11.54 -16.42 5.32
N CYS A 50 -10.87 -16.74 6.43
CA CYS A 50 -11.47 -16.58 7.76
C CYS A 50 -11.50 -15.10 8.18
N GLU A 51 -12.33 -14.78 9.17
CA GLU A 51 -12.60 -13.40 9.57
C GLU A 51 -11.39 -12.63 10.09
N VAL A 52 -10.37 -13.31 10.59
CA VAL A 52 -9.15 -12.69 11.13
C VAL A 52 -8.35 -11.89 10.10
N HIS A 53 -8.60 -12.11 8.80
CA HIS A 53 -7.94 -11.37 7.73
C HIS A 53 -8.54 -9.99 7.49
N PHE A 54 -9.69 -9.69 8.09
CA PHE A 54 -10.44 -8.45 7.90
C PHE A 54 -10.47 -7.64 9.19
N ALA A 55 -10.11 -6.37 9.09
CA ALA A 55 -10.16 -5.47 10.23
C ALA A 55 -11.61 -5.26 10.72
N PRO A 56 -11.86 -5.05 12.03
CA PRO A 56 -13.20 -4.94 12.59
C PRO A 56 -14.10 -3.90 11.90
N GLU A 57 -13.52 -2.79 11.45
CA GLU A 57 -14.19 -1.70 10.73
C GLU A 57 -14.70 -2.10 9.34
N MET A 58 -14.20 -3.18 8.75
CA MET A 58 -14.65 -3.71 7.46
C MET A 58 -15.95 -4.51 7.57
N TRP A 59 -16.45 -4.70 8.80
CA TRP A 59 -17.68 -5.41 9.08
C TRP A 59 -18.83 -4.43 9.30
N GLN A 60 -19.99 -4.81 8.81
CA GLN A 60 -21.26 -4.15 9.10
C GLN A 60 -22.20 -5.16 9.76
N GLN A 61 -22.93 -4.71 10.79
CA GLN A 61 -24.06 -5.47 11.32
C GLN A 61 -25.26 -5.30 10.39
N ARG A 62 -25.97 -6.39 10.14
CA ARG A 62 -27.28 -6.36 9.48
C ARG A 62 -28.38 -6.31 10.54
N ALA A 63 -29.58 -5.89 10.13
CA ALA A 63 -30.77 -5.88 10.98
C ALA A 63 -31.11 -7.25 11.61
N ASN A 64 -30.65 -8.35 10.99
CA ASN A 64 -30.83 -9.71 11.51
C ASN A 64 -29.69 -10.18 12.45
N GLY A 65 -28.86 -9.27 12.96
CA GLY A 65 -27.74 -9.58 13.85
C GLY A 65 -26.53 -10.24 13.17
N LYS A 66 -26.60 -10.62 11.89
CA LYS A 66 -25.48 -11.26 11.17
C LYS A 66 -24.48 -10.22 10.69
N LYS A 67 -23.18 -10.52 10.86
CA LYS A 67 -22.09 -9.69 10.32
C LYS A 67 -21.88 -9.94 8.82
N LYS A 68 -21.78 -8.87 8.04
CA LYS A 68 -21.41 -8.87 6.62
C LYS A 68 -20.14 -8.06 6.44
N LEU A 69 -19.28 -8.44 5.51
CA LEU A 69 -18.23 -7.55 5.03
C LEU A 69 -18.84 -6.42 4.20
N LYS A 70 -18.30 -5.22 4.37
CA LYS A 70 -18.57 -4.08 3.49
C LYS A 70 -18.14 -4.40 2.04
N SER A 71 -18.61 -3.60 1.09
CA SER A 71 -18.31 -3.79 -0.33
C SER A 71 -16.84 -3.53 -0.66
N ASP A 72 -16.21 -2.63 0.07
CA ASP A 72 -14.82 -2.19 0.01
C ASP A 72 -13.88 -2.99 0.93
N ALA A 73 -14.38 -4.03 1.60
CA ALA A 73 -13.57 -4.85 2.49
C ALA A 73 -12.47 -5.59 1.73
N ILE A 74 -11.23 -5.37 2.15
CA ILE A 74 -10.01 -5.95 1.60
C ILE A 74 -9.28 -6.70 2.73
N PRO A 75 -8.88 -7.96 2.55
CA PRO A 75 -8.13 -8.66 3.57
C PRO A 75 -6.73 -8.06 3.64
N THR A 76 -6.34 -7.55 4.80
CA THR A 76 -5.03 -6.88 4.99
C THR A 76 -4.19 -7.54 6.08
N ILE A 77 -4.79 -8.37 6.92
CA ILE A 77 -4.12 -8.99 8.06
C ILE A 77 -3.57 -10.35 7.63
N PHE A 78 -2.29 -10.39 7.26
CA PHE A 78 -1.56 -11.62 6.99
C PHE A 78 -0.24 -11.60 7.74
N GLY A 79 0.18 -12.74 8.30
CA GLY A 79 1.44 -12.86 9.06
C GLY A 79 2.73 -12.61 8.28
N PHE A 80 2.65 -12.29 6.98
CA PHE A 80 3.80 -12.10 6.08
C PHE A 80 4.34 -10.67 6.02
N PHE A 81 3.71 -9.71 6.69
CA PHE A 81 4.11 -8.30 6.59
C PHE A 81 5.23 -7.88 7.54
N ILE A 82 6.15 -8.78 7.92
CA ILE A 82 7.49 -8.37 8.37
C ILE A 82 8.47 -8.55 7.22
N LYS A 83 8.21 -7.85 6.10
CA LYS A 83 9.35 -7.35 5.34
C LYS A 83 9.92 -6.24 6.21
N LYS A 84 11.13 -6.44 6.75
CA LYS A 84 11.96 -5.34 7.26
C LYS A 84 12.05 -4.36 6.11
N GLN A 85 11.17 -3.37 6.09
CA GLN A 85 11.39 -2.22 5.25
C GLN A 85 12.68 -1.64 5.84
N ASN A 86 13.78 -1.81 5.14
CA ASN A 86 14.82 -0.81 5.18
C ASN A 86 14.13 0.44 4.62
N LYS A 87 13.36 1.14 5.46
CA LYS A 87 12.98 2.52 5.22
C LYS A 87 14.31 3.25 5.29
N SER A 88 15.03 3.30 4.17
CA SER A 88 15.75 4.51 3.86
C SER A 88 14.69 5.59 3.98
N ILE A 89 14.80 6.39 5.04
CA ILE A 89 14.12 7.66 5.08
C ILE A 89 14.68 8.39 3.84
N GLU A 90 13.98 8.30 2.72
CA GLU A 90 14.13 9.27 1.65
C GLU A 90 13.66 10.58 2.29
N LYS A 91 14.60 11.26 2.93
CA LYS A 91 14.52 12.70 3.06
C LYS A 91 14.41 13.17 1.62
N MET A 92 13.24 13.69 1.23
CA MET A 92 13.12 14.44 0.00
C MET A 92 14.19 15.53 0.07
N ASP A 93 15.27 15.34 -0.68
CA ASP A 93 16.34 16.31 -0.81
C ASP A 93 15.82 17.31 -1.84
N ASN A 94 15.43 18.51 -1.38
CA ASN A 94 14.87 19.59 -2.20
C ASN A 94 15.79 19.98 -3.38
N ASN A 95 17.05 19.52 -3.36
CA ASN A 95 18.01 19.68 -4.44
C ASN A 95 17.62 18.97 -5.75
N THR A 96 16.88 17.85 -5.72
CA THR A 96 16.59 17.09 -6.94
C THR A 96 15.59 17.82 -7.85
N GLN A 97 14.55 18.45 -7.28
CA GLN A 97 13.57 19.22 -8.04
C GLN A 97 14.19 20.51 -8.64
N ILE A 98 15.15 21.13 -7.94
CA ILE A 98 15.88 22.30 -8.45
C ILE A 98 16.77 21.90 -9.63
N ILE A 99 17.45 20.76 -9.56
CA ILE A 99 18.33 20.29 -10.65
C ILE A 99 17.52 19.96 -11.91
N GLU A 100 16.35 19.33 -11.77
CA GLU A 100 15.46 19.06 -12.90
C GLU A 100 14.94 20.35 -13.55
N PHE A 101 14.54 21.35 -12.75
CA PHE A 101 14.08 22.66 -13.25
C PHE A 101 15.19 23.46 -13.97
N ILE A 102 16.43 23.38 -13.50
CA ILE A 102 17.61 24.00 -14.14
C ILE A 102 17.96 23.30 -15.46
N ASN A 103 17.70 22.00 -15.57
CA ASN A 103 18.00 21.22 -16.76
C ASN A 103 16.98 21.43 -17.87
N ASP A 104 15.72 21.71 -17.53
CA ASP A 104 14.64 21.98 -18.51
C ASP A 104 14.73 23.38 -19.13
N SER A 105 15.33 24.36 -18.46
CA SER A 105 15.39 25.76 -18.93
C SER A 105 16.59 26.09 -19.83
N ARG A 106 17.05 25.17 -20.69
CA ARG A 106 18.15 25.45 -21.62
C ARG A 106 17.66 25.98 -22.98
N ASN A 107 17.38 27.28 -23.03
CA ASN A 107 17.91 28.07 -24.13
C ASN A 107 18.42 29.45 -23.66
N ASP A 108 19.57 29.83 -24.21
CA ASP A 108 20.27 31.13 -24.22
C ASP A 108 21.22 31.55 -23.07
N ASN A 109 22.51 31.57 -23.46
CA ASN A 109 23.69 32.27 -22.92
C ASN A 109 24.28 31.90 -21.53
N VAL A 110 25.50 31.33 -21.59
CA VAL A 110 26.28 30.72 -20.49
C VAL A 110 26.74 31.71 -19.42
N GLN A 111 26.85 33.01 -19.72
CA GLN A 111 27.31 34.03 -18.76
C GLN A 111 26.29 34.34 -17.65
N ASN A 112 25.01 34.03 -17.85
CA ASN A 112 23.95 34.37 -16.87
C ASN A 112 23.80 33.32 -15.76
N LYS A 113 24.28 32.09 -15.97
CA LYS A 113 24.09 30.98 -15.02
C LYS A 113 25.00 31.07 -13.80
N GLU A 114 26.22 31.57 -13.98
CA GLU A 114 27.18 31.70 -12.89
C GLU A 114 26.78 32.84 -11.94
N GLN A 115 26.25 33.95 -12.49
CA GLN A 115 25.69 35.04 -11.71
C GLN A 115 24.46 34.60 -10.89
N VAL A 116 23.53 33.86 -11.51
CA VAL A 116 22.33 33.34 -10.81
C VAL A 116 22.74 32.34 -9.72
N ARG A 117 23.69 31.44 -10.01
CA ARG A 117 24.23 30.51 -9.02
C ARG A 117 24.87 31.25 -7.83
N ASN A 118 25.67 32.28 -8.09
CA ASN A 118 26.33 33.06 -7.04
C ASN A 118 25.33 33.86 -6.20
N ASN A 119 24.26 34.38 -6.81
CA ASN A 119 23.20 35.10 -6.10
C ASN A 119 22.39 34.16 -5.18
N ILE A 120 22.08 32.94 -5.64
CA ILE A 120 21.35 31.94 -4.83
C ILE A 120 22.22 31.49 -3.65
N ILE A 121 23.51 31.23 -3.88
CA ILE A 121 24.45 30.85 -2.82
C ILE A 121 24.52 31.96 -1.76
N GLN A 122 24.61 33.23 -2.16
CA GLN A 122 24.64 34.37 -1.22
C GLN A 122 23.36 34.53 -0.38
N LEU A 123 22.17 34.21 -0.93
CA LEU A 123 20.91 34.26 -0.18
C LEU A 123 20.83 33.15 0.88
N LEU A 124 21.27 31.93 0.54
CA LEU A 124 21.28 30.79 1.46
C LEU A 124 22.25 31.01 2.64
N TYR A 125 23.37 31.71 2.42
CA TYR A 125 24.31 32.07 3.50
C TYR A 125 23.83 33.24 4.36
N LYS A 126 22.87 34.05 3.90
CA LYS A 126 22.29 35.16 4.67
C LYS A 126 21.23 34.68 5.67
N GLU A 127 20.49 33.62 5.33
CA GLU A 127 19.44 33.03 6.17
C GLU A 127 19.98 32.10 7.28
N SER A 128 21.27 31.73 7.24
CA SER A 128 21.90 30.87 8.27
C SER A 128 22.53 31.63 9.45
N LYS A 129 22.37 32.96 9.51
CA LYS A 129 22.98 33.83 10.54
C LYS A 129 21.99 34.64 11.39
N PHE A 130 20.72 34.27 11.39
CA PHE A 130 19.74 34.74 12.37
C PHE A 130 19.08 33.55 13.08
#